data_AF-A0A545V695-F1
#
_entry.id   AF-A0A545V695-F1
#
_cell.length_a   1.000
_cell.length_b   1.000
_cell.length_c   1.000
_cell.angle_alpha   90.00
_cell.angle_beta   90.00
_cell.angle_gamma   90.00
#
_symmetry.space_group_name_H-M   'P 1'
#
loop_
_entity.id
_entity.type
_entity.pdbx_description
1 polymer ?
#
loop_
_entity_poly.entity_id
_entity_poly.type
_entity_poly.pdbx_seq_one_letter_code
_entity_poly.pdbx_strand_id
1 'polypeptide(L)'
;MPQEDVEMAGEKDLGSVSLGPASTAALASESSTPDGKLTDAEYRKLIWKLDVRLLPPLFVLWFISLIDRVNIGTARIQGLERDLHMDPRSNKFNIATVVVFVGLIVAEVPSNWLVKRFPPTAVLCLECIVLGLFTIGQGLVRTFGGLVAMRFFIGVLEAGLIPGSIFLLSAYYPRYELQWRLSMLHVGNAVSNAFGGLLAYGVAGIHSSNGYSGWRWIFIIEGLITIVVTCLCWPFMTGWPASAKWLKSREREVLEGRIRADGIIGRMDVLDNKAIIRCATDWKVYLSALIIVGNIASVYSITLFAPTIVKVLQPHYTVKEIQGLVIPIFVAASAWTLAVAYASDKLKHRGGFALLGCFVAILGYAVLLNQDRVAVNARYGALYLIAAGSFSVLPSAWILLLNNVAGAYKTAFAVGMEIGLGNAGGFVASLAFQSKTAPHYWLGFRLSCGLMCMAFGLICVYVAGLWWENKQKRAGKRDHLLEEEGDNLGDAHPRFIYTY
;
A
#
# COMPACT_ATOMS: atom_id res chain seq x y z
N MET A 1 -39.32 -63.04 -49.93
CA MET A 1 -38.36 -64.00 -50.48
C MET A 1 -37.06 -63.26 -50.74
N PRO A 2 -35.95 -63.58 -50.08
CA PRO A 2 -35.69 -63.96 -48.67
C PRO A 2 -34.96 -62.79 -47.92
N GLN A 3 -34.97 -62.63 -46.60
CA GLN A 3 -34.51 -63.47 -45.46
C GLN A 3 -32.98 -63.64 -45.34
N GLU A 4 -32.52 -63.51 -44.10
CA GLU A 4 -31.30 -64.02 -43.42
C GLU A 4 -30.47 -62.90 -42.75
N ASP A 5 -30.58 -62.68 -41.43
CA ASP A 5 -30.07 -63.50 -40.29
C ASP A 5 -28.51 -63.43 -40.26
N VAL A 6 -27.79 -63.21 -39.16
CA VAL A 6 -27.81 -63.93 -37.88
C VAL A 6 -27.10 -63.10 -36.77
N GLU A 7 -27.63 -63.30 -35.58
CA GLU A 7 -27.26 -62.97 -34.20
C GLU A 7 -25.91 -63.47 -33.64
N MET A 8 -25.51 -62.81 -32.53
CA MET A 8 -24.84 -63.33 -31.30
C MET A 8 -23.38 -63.85 -31.38
N ALA A 9 -22.55 -63.76 -30.33
CA ALA A 9 -22.82 -63.88 -28.90
C ALA A 9 -21.70 -63.24 -28.02
N GLY A 10 -22.00 -62.99 -26.74
CA GLY A 10 -20.99 -62.63 -25.74
C GLY A 10 -21.53 -62.16 -24.38
N GLU A 11 -22.45 -62.92 -23.81
CA GLU A 11 -23.09 -62.78 -22.49
C GLU A 11 -22.12 -62.94 -21.30
N LYS A 12 -22.30 -62.19 -20.20
CA LYS A 12 -22.51 -62.78 -18.85
C LYS A 12 -22.82 -61.79 -17.72
N ASP A 13 -23.97 -62.09 -17.10
CA ASP A 13 -24.35 -62.12 -15.67
C ASP A 13 -24.31 -60.82 -14.84
N LEU A 14 -25.37 -60.33 -14.18
CA LEU A 14 -26.57 -60.86 -13.48
C LEU A 14 -26.42 -60.54 -11.98
N GLY A 15 -27.45 -59.93 -11.37
CA GLY A 15 -27.60 -59.93 -9.91
C GLY A 15 -28.22 -58.69 -9.29
N SER A 16 -29.54 -58.66 -9.27
CA SER A 16 -30.46 -57.81 -8.50
C SER A 16 -30.21 -57.86 -6.97
N VAL A 17 -30.75 -56.98 -6.11
CA VAL A 17 -32.09 -57.13 -5.51
C VAL A 17 -32.41 -56.00 -4.48
N SER A 18 -33.66 -55.51 -4.60
CA SER A 18 -34.64 -54.96 -3.62
C SER A 18 -34.40 -53.76 -2.68
N LEU A 19 -35.37 -52.84 -2.77
CA LEU A 19 -35.88 -51.93 -1.74
C LEU A 19 -36.71 -52.66 -0.65
N GLY A 20 -36.62 -52.18 0.59
CA GLY A 20 -37.55 -52.46 1.70
C GLY A 20 -37.34 -51.48 2.88
N PRO A 21 -38.39 -50.92 3.53
CA PRO A 21 -38.26 -49.83 4.50
C PRO A 21 -38.38 -50.24 6.00
N ALA A 22 -37.90 -49.33 6.85
CA ALA A 22 -38.20 -49.12 8.29
C ALA A 22 -37.63 -50.10 9.34
N SER A 23 -36.70 -49.62 10.18
CA SER A 23 -36.93 -49.50 11.63
C SER A 23 -35.74 -48.83 12.33
N THR A 24 -36.09 -47.87 13.18
CA THR A 24 -35.38 -47.18 14.26
C THR A 24 -34.19 -47.91 14.92
N ALA A 25 -33.04 -47.22 15.02
CA ALA A 25 -32.32 -46.92 16.28
C ALA A 25 -30.82 -46.58 16.02
N ALA A 26 -30.50 -45.29 15.88
CA ALA A 26 -29.21 -44.72 16.28
C ALA A 26 -29.34 -43.19 16.32
N LEU A 27 -30.05 -42.71 17.34
CA LEU A 27 -29.96 -41.33 17.81
C LEU A 27 -28.56 -41.11 18.37
N ALA A 28 -27.64 -40.62 17.54
CA ALA A 28 -26.48 -39.86 17.98
C ALA A 28 -26.48 -38.56 17.18
N SER A 29 -26.79 -37.49 17.90
CA SER A 29 -26.99 -36.13 17.42
C SER A 29 -25.77 -35.58 16.69
N GLU A 30 -25.75 -35.68 15.37
CA GLU A 30 -25.12 -34.66 14.55
C GLU A 30 -26.09 -33.48 14.51
N SER A 31 -25.80 -32.46 15.32
CA SER A 31 -26.37 -31.14 15.19
C SER A 31 -25.93 -30.55 13.84
N SER A 32 -26.59 -30.95 12.76
CA SER A 32 -26.59 -30.25 11.50
C SER A 32 -27.23 -28.89 11.72
N THR A 33 -26.39 -27.90 12.05
CA THR A 33 -26.81 -26.51 12.05
C THR A 33 -27.16 -26.13 10.61
N PRO A 34 -28.41 -25.69 10.34
CA PRO A 34 -28.82 -25.24 9.03
C PRO A 34 -28.36 -23.79 8.85
N ASP A 35 -27.09 -23.60 8.52
CA ASP A 35 -26.57 -22.40 7.85
C ASP A 35 -25.07 -22.62 7.60
N GLY A 36 -24.61 -22.40 6.37
CA GLY A 36 -23.19 -22.47 5.99
C GLY A 36 -22.28 -21.41 6.64
N LYS A 37 -22.57 -20.95 7.85
CA LYS A 37 -21.80 -19.97 8.60
C LYS A 37 -20.79 -20.69 9.51
N LEU A 38 -19.49 -20.42 9.31
CA LEU A 38 -18.44 -20.81 10.27
C LEU A 38 -18.75 -20.21 11.65
N THR A 39 -18.49 -20.94 12.72
CA THR A 39 -18.51 -20.37 14.08
C THR A 39 -17.48 -19.24 14.19
N ASP A 40 -17.68 -18.28 15.10
CA ASP A 40 -16.75 -17.16 15.29
C ASP A 40 -15.32 -17.64 15.59
N ALA A 41 -15.19 -18.78 16.29
CA ALA A 41 -13.89 -19.40 16.57
C ALA A 41 -13.23 -19.97 15.30
N GLU A 42 -13.98 -20.63 14.43
CA GLU A 42 -13.46 -21.15 13.15
C GLU A 42 -13.12 -20.01 12.19
N TYR A 43 -13.94 -18.95 12.17
CA TYR A 43 -13.66 -17.75 11.40
C TYR A 43 -12.36 -17.07 11.85
N ARG A 44 -12.15 -16.90 13.16
CA ARG A 44 -10.91 -16.32 13.68
C ARG A 44 -9.68 -17.17 13.34
N LYS A 45 -9.82 -18.50 13.35
CA LYS A 45 -8.76 -19.41 12.88
C LYS A 45 -8.49 -19.26 11.39
N LEU A 46 -9.54 -19.11 10.57
CA LEU A 46 -9.41 -18.86 9.13
C LEU A 46 -8.66 -17.56 8.87
N ILE A 47 -9.08 -16.47 9.51
CA ILE A 47 -8.44 -15.16 9.37
C ILE A 47 -6.96 -15.21 9.80
N TRP A 48 -6.64 -15.84 10.92
CA TRP A 48 -5.24 -16.00 11.34
C TRP A 48 -4.42 -16.83 10.34
N LYS A 49 -5.02 -17.87 9.74
CA LYS A 49 -4.41 -18.66 8.67
C LYS A 49 -4.16 -17.82 7.41
N LEU A 50 -5.07 -16.91 7.06
CA LEU A 50 -4.86 -15.94 5.97
C LEU A 50 -3.71 -14.99 6.32
N ASP A 51 -3.69 -14.46 7.55
CA ASP A 51 -2.69 -13.49 8.01
C ASP A 51 -1.28 -14.06 7.90
N VAL A 52 -1.06 -15.27 8.41
CA VAL A 52 0.25 -15.94 8.42
C VAL A 52 0.74 -16.29 7.00
N ARG A 53 -0.15 -16.47 6.04
CA ARG A 53 0.23 -16.85 4.67
C ARG A 53 0.34 -15.69 3.69
N LEU A 54 -0.46 -14.64 3.87
CA LEU A 54 -0.51 -13.50 2.95
C LEU A 54 0.37 -12.34 3.43
N LEU A 55 0.35 -12.02 4.73
CA LEU A 55 1.00 -10.80 5.22
C LEU A 55 2.53 -10.90 5.25
N PRO A 56 3.17 -11.97 5.75
CA PRO A 56 4.63 -12.04 5.80
C PRO A 56 5.32 -11.88 4.44
N PRO A 57 4.94 -12.60 3.35
CA PRO A 57 5.62 -12.43 2.08
C PRO A 57 5.36 -11.04 1.48
N LEU A 58 4.13 -10.51 1.58
CA LEU A 58 3.83 -9.14 1.12
C LEU A 58 4.60 -8.08 1.91
N PHE A 59 4.70 -8.25 3.24
CA PHE A 59 5.46 -7.35 4.11
C PHE A 59 6.93 -7.35 3.72
N VAL A 60 7.51 -8.53 3.47
CA VAL A 60 8.90 -8.64 3.04
C VAL A 60 9.12 -7.97 1.69
N LEU A 61 8.23 -8.17 0.70
CA LEU A 61 8.32 -7.51 -0.60
C LEU A 61 8.21 -5.97 -0.48
N TRP A 62 7.25 -5.47 0.31
CA TRP A 62 7.13 -4.03 0.58
C TRP A 62 8.37 -3.48 1.27
N PHE A 63 8.84 -4.19 2.29
CA PHE A 63 10.03 -3.81 3.04
C PHE A 63 11.23 -3.70 2.11
N ILE A 64 11.58 -4.74 1.35
CA ILE A 64 12.78 -4.74 0.49
C ILE A 64 12.66 -3.76 -0.68
N SER A 65 11.50 -3.66 -1.33
CA SER A 65 11.32 -2.81 -2.50
C SER A 65 11.42 -1.32 -2.17
N LEU A 66 10.99 -0.92 -0.97
CA LEU A 66 10.99 0.48 -0.55
C LEU A 66 12.34 0.96 -0.01
N ILE A 67 13.32 0.07 0.19
CA ILE A 67 14.65 0.44 0.73
C ILE A 67 15.36 1.43 -0.21
N ASP A 68 15.24 1.28 -1.53
CA ASP A 68 15.98 2.10 -2.51
C ASP A 68 15.58 3.59 -2.40
N ARG A 69 14.29 3.83 -2.13
CA ARG A 69 13.74 5.18 -1.95
C ARG A 69 14.36 5.89 -0.75
N VAL A 70 14.69 5.14 0.30
CA VAL A 70 15.34 5.68 1.50
C VAL A 70 16.83 5.88 1.26
N ASN A 71 17.46 4.89 0.61
CA ASN A 71 18.91 4.84 0.47
C ASN A 71 19.49 5.99 -0.34
N ILE A 72 18.72 6.65 -1.21
CA ILE A 72 19.19 7.86 -1.91
C ILE A 72 19.46 9.05 -0.98
N GLY A 73 18.62 9.23 0.06
CA GLY A 73 18.81 10.29 1.04
C GLY A 73 20.08 10.06 1.84
N THR A 74 20.37 8.79 2.15
CA THR A 74 21.61 8.40 2.83
C THR A 74 22.84 8.39 1.92
N ALA A 75 22.69 8.01 0.64
CA ALA A 75 23.75 8.09 -0.35
C ALA A 75 24.24 9.53 -0.53
N ARG A 76 23.32 10.51 -0.44
CA ARG A 76 23.65 11.94 -0.48
C ARG A 76 24.70 12.32 0.56
N ILE A 77 24.51 11.91 1.83
CA ILE A 77 25.45 12.22 2.91
C ILE A 77 26.76 11.43 2.81
N GLN A 78 26.80 10.35 2.03
CA GLN A 78 28.00 9.54 1.76
C GLN A 78 28.76 9.96 0.50
N GLY A 79 28.44 11.12 -0.08
CA GLY A 79 29.24 11.72 -1.17
C GLY A 79 28.74 11.44 -2.59
N LEU A 80 27.49 10.98 -2.76
CA LEU A 80 26.85 10.81 -4.06
C LEU A 80 26.99 12.03 -4.97
N GLU A 81 26.73 13.23 -4.44
CA GLU A 81 26.80 14.48 -5.21
C GLU A 81 28.23 14.77 -5.71
N ARG A 82 29.24 14.51 -4.87
CA ARG A 82 30.65 14.72 -5.20
C ARG A 82 31.10 13.78 -6.32
N ASP A 83 30.75 12.50 -6.21
CA ASP A 83 31.22 11.45 -7.12
C ASP A 83 30.54 11.48 -8.49
N LEU A 84 29.35 12.06 -8.60
CA LEU A 84 28.62 12.24 -9.86
C LEU A 84 28.76 13.65 -10.43
N HIS A 85 29.69 14.44 -9.91
CA HIS A 85 29.96 15.82 -10.32
C HIS A 85 28.68 16.69 -10.32
N MET A 86 27.83 16.49 -9.30
CA MET A 86 26.66 17.33 -9.08
C MET A 86 27.11 18.61 -8.39
N ASP A 87 26.73 19.75 -8.96
CA ASP A 87 26.93 21.03 -8.30
C ASP A 87 26.04 21.08 -7.04
N PRO A 88 26.60 21.30 -5.83
CA PRO A 88 25.85 21.36 -4.58
C PRO A 88 24.75 22.43 -4.55
N ARG A 89 24.86 23.47 -5.40
CA ARG A 89 23.86 24.54 -5.54
C ARG A 89 22.80 24.27 -6.60
N SER A 90 22.95 23.17 -7.34
CA SER A 90 22.05 22.76 -8.41
C SER A 90 20.95 21.83 -7.91
N ASN A 91 19.80 21.83 -8.58
CA ASN A 91 18.67 20.96 -8.27
C ASN A 91 18.84 19.53 -8.85
N LYS A 92 20.06 19.13 -9.25
CA LYS A 92 20.34 17.81 -9.85
C LYS A 92 19.90 16.66 -8.95
N PHE A 93 20.20 16.71 -7.65
CA PHE A 93 19.75 15.69 -6.69
C PHE A 93 18.22 15.58 -6.68
N ASN A 94 17.53 16.73 -6.56
CA ASN A 94 16.07 16.78 -6.53
C ASN A 94 15.45 16.25 -7.84
N ILE A 95 16.08 16.50 -9.00
CA ILE A 95 15.66 15.93 -10.29
C ILE A 95 15.76 14.40 -10.26
N ALA A 96 16.87 13.84 -9.76
CA ALA A 96 17.04 12.39 -9.66
C ALA A 96 15.98 11.73 -8.76
N THR A 97 15.52 12.43 -7.72
CA THR A 97 14.43 11.95 -6.85
C THR A 97 13.05 12.10 -7.48
N VAL A 98 12.79 13.21 -8.18
CA VAL A 98 11.52 13.49 -8.88
C VAL A 98 11.22 12.44 -9.97
N VAL A 99 12.24 12.03 -10.72
CA VAL A 99 12.05 11.17 -11.90
C VAL A 99 11.50 9.78 -11.54
N VAL A 100 11.76 9.28 -10.32
CA VAL A 100 11.14 8.04 -9.82
C VAL A 100 9.61 8.19 -9.78
N PHE A 101 9.11 9.32 -9.32
CA PHE A 101 7.67 9.60 -9.26
C PHE A 101 7.03 9.77 -10.64
N VAL A 102 7.78 10.29 -11.63
CA VAL A 102 7.34 10.28 -13.04
C VAL A 102 7.14 8.85 -13.52
N GLY A 103 8.14 7.99 -13.28
CA GLY A 103 8.08 6.56 -13.65
C GLY A 103 6.89 5.85 -13.00
N LEU A 104 6.67 6.09 -11.71
CA LEU A 104 5.53 5.53 -10.96
C LEU A 104 4.20 5.90 -11.61
N ILE A 105 3.92 7.20 -11.78
CA ILE A 105 2.63 7.68 -12.28
C ILE A 105 2.34 7.15 -13.68
N VAL A 106 3.36 7.09 -14.56
CA VAL A 106 3.20 6.59 -15.93
C VAL A 106 2.94 5.08 -15.94
N ALA A 107 3.63 4.32 -15.09
CA ALA A 107 3.57 2.86 -15.09
C ALA A 107 2.43 2.29 -14.23
N GLU A 108 1.78 3.10 -13.40
CA GLU A 108 0.77 2.64 -12.45
C GLU A 108 -0.52 2.11 -13.08
N VAL A 109 -0.97 2.71 -14.18
CA VAL A 109 -2.14 2.20 -14.92
C VAL A 109 -1.78 0.90 -15.67
N PRO A 110 -0.68 0.83 -16.44
CA PRO A 110 -0.22 -0.41 -17.07
C PRO A 110 0.06 -1.56 -16.08
N SER A 111 0.71 -1.29 -14.95
CA SER A 111 1.08 -2.32 -13.97
C SER A 111 -0.15 -2.95 -13.33
N ASN A 112 -1.16 -2.14 -12.99
CA ASN A 112 -2.42 -2.63 -12.45
C ASN A 112 -3.19 -3.51 -13.46
N TRP A 113 -3.14 -3.17 -14.74
CA TRP A 113 -3.68 -4.03 -15.78
C TRP A 113 -2.93 -5.38 -15.86
N LEU A 114 -1.60 -5.36 -15.73
CA LEU A 114 -0.76 -6.56 -15.74
C LEU A 114 -1.08 -7.50 -14.57
N VAL A 115 -1.23 -6.96 -13.35
CA VAL A 115 -1.61 -7.72 -12.14
C VAL A 115 -3.00 -8.36 -12.27
N LYS A 116 -3.90 -7.75 -13.03
CA LYS A 116 -5.23 -8.33 -13.32
C LYS A 116 -5.15 -9.45 -14.36
N ARG A 117 -4.27 -9.33 -15.35
CA ARG A 117 -4.16 -10.29 -16.46
C ARG A 117 -3.35 -11.53 -16.10
N PHE A 118 -2.32 -11.36 -15.29
CA PHE A 118 -1.38 -12.41 -14.89
C PHE A 118 -1.56 -12.76 -13.41
N PRO A 119 -1.06 -13.93 -12.96
CA PRO A 119 -1.09 -14.26 -11.53
C PRO A 119 -0.30 -13.20 -10.73
N PRO A 120 -0.88 -12.59 -9.68
CA PRO A 120 -0.24 -11.56 -8.87
C PRO A 120 1.11 -11.98 -8.33
N THR A 121 1.24 -13.26 -7.95
CA THR A 121 2.50 -13.86 -7.51
C THR A 121 3.63 -13.69 -8.51
N ALA A 122 3.39 -13.96 -9.79
CA ALA A 122 4.43 -13.87 -10.81
C ALA A 122 4.78 -12.42 -11.11
N VAL A 123 3.78 -11.54 -11.18
CA VAL A 123 3.98 -10.11 -11.48
C VAL A 123 4.77 -9.45 -10.36
N LEU A 124 4.32 -9.55 -9.11
CA LEU A 124 4.94 -8.87 -7.96
C LEU A 124 6.37 -9.36 -7.70
N CYS A 125 6.61 -10.68 -7.79
CA CYS A 125 7.96 -11.23 -7.61
C CYS A 125 8.89 -10.88 -8.77
N LEU A 126 8.42 -10.93 -10.02
CA LEU A 126 9.24 -10.57 -11.17
C LEU A 126 9.59 -9.08 -11.15
N GLU A 127 8.63 -8.21 -10.82
CA GLU A 127 8.85 -6.78 -10.63
C GLU A 127 9.96 -6.54 -9.59
N CYS A 128 9.90 -7.18 -8.42
CA CYS A 128 10.92 -7.03 -7.38
C CYS A 128 12.31 -7.54 -7.79
N ILE A 129 12.40 -8.65 -8.55
CA ILE A 129 13.69 -9.15 -9.05
C ILE A 129 14.30 -8.18 -10.07
N VAL A 130 13.49 -7.71 -11.02
CA VAL A 130 13.96 -6.76 -12.04
C VAL A 130 14.33 -5.43 -11.36
N LEU A 131 13.55 -4.97 -10.39
CA LEU A 131 13.88 -3.81 -9.56
C LEU A 131 15.24 -3.98 -8.88
N GLY A 132 15.49 -5.12 -8.24
CA GLY A 132 16.79 -5.41 -7.63
C GLY A 132 17.97 -5.35 -8.62
N LEU A 133 17.77 -5.80 -9.86
CA LEU A 133 18.80 -5.70 -10.92
C LEU A 133 19.09 -4.23 -11.29
N PHE A 134 18.06 -3.40 -11.43
CA PHE A 134 18.24 -1.96 -11.70
C PHE A 134 18.85 -1.23 -10.50
N THR A 135 18.54 -1.63 -9.26
CA THR A 135 19.17 -1.12 -8.05
C THR A 135 20.67 -1.46 -8.01
N ILE A 136 21.07 -2.67 -8.39
CA ILE A 136 22.49 -3.01 -8.56
C ILE A 136 23.13 -2.12 -9.63
N GLY A 137 22.46 -1.96 -10.78
CA GLY A 137 22.89 -1.09 -11.87
C GLY A 137 23.11 0.37 -11.43
N GLN A 138 22.26 0.85 -10.51
CA GLN A 138 22.38 2.17 -9.91
C GLN A 138 23.65 2.36 -9.07
N GLY A 139 24.15 1.33 -8.39
CA GLY A 139 25.44 1.41 -7.70
C GLY A 139 26.64 1.54 -8.65
N LEU A 140 26.48 1.12 -9.91
CA LEU A 140 27.55 1.06 -10.90
C LEU A 140 27.66 2.32 -11.78
N VAL A 141 26.65 3.21 -11.78
CA VAL A 141 26.65 4.41 -12.64
C VAL A 141 27.71 5.43 -12.22
N ARG A 142 28.31 6.07 -13.23
CA ARG A 142 29.38 7.06 -13.06
C ARG A 142 28.97 8.48 -13.48
N THR A 143 27.75 8.62 -14.02
CA THR A 143 27.26 9.89 -14.57
C THR A 143 25.89 10.22 -13.99
N PHE A 144 25.59 11.52 -13.91
CA PHE A 144 24.28 12.01 -13.50
C PHE A 144 23.16 11.46 -14.39
N GLY A 145 23.34 11.47 -15.71
CA GLY A 145 22.34 10.94 -16.65
C GLY A 145 22.05 9.46 -16.46
N GLY A 146 23.10 8.66 -16.16
CA GLY A 146 22.93 7.25 -15.83
C GLY A 146 22.11 7.04 -14.55
N LEU A 147 22.36 7.83 -13.50
CA LEU A 147 21.55 7.78 -12.27
C LEU A 147 20.08 8.11 -12.56
N VAL A 148 19.81 9.17 -13.32
CA VAL A 148 18.43 9.58 -13.67
C VAL A 148 17.72 8.49 -14.47
N ALA A 149 18.41 7.85 -15.42
CA ALA A 149 17.84 6.76 -16.20
C ALA A 149 17.49 5.55 -15.32
N MET A 150 18.40 5.12 -14.45
CA MET A 150 18.14 4.01 -13.51
C MET A 150 16.95 4.33 -12.59
N ARG A 151 16.88 5.56 -12.07
CA ARG A 151 15.79 6.05 -11.23
C ARG A 151 14.43 6.02 -11.93
N PHE A 152 14.39 6.40 -13.20
CA PHE A 152 13.15 6.31 -13.99
C PHE A 152 12.65 4.87 -14.09
N PHE A 153 13.53 3.93 -14.46
CA PHE A 153 13.16 2.53 -14.59
C PHE A 153 12.79 1.88 -13.25
N ILE A 154 13.47 2.22 -12.16
CA ILE A 154 13.08 1.79 -10.81
C ILE A 154 11.65 2.25 -10.51
N GLY A 155 11.31 3.51 -10.79
CA GLY A 155 9.95 4.03 -10.62
C GLY A 155 8.91 3.28 -11.46
N VAL A 156 9.24 2.94 -12.71
CA VAL A 156 8.35 2.15 -13.58
C VAL A 156 8.11 0.75 -13.03
N LEU A 157 9.15 0.09 -12.55
CA LEU A 157 9.10 -1.29 -12.06
C LEU A 157 8.40 -1.42 -10.70
N GLU A 158 8.46 -0.37 -9.88
CA GLU A 158 7.87 -0.38 -8.54
C GLU A 158 6.36 -0.04 -8.53
N ALA A 159 5.83 0.49 -9.63
CA ALA A 159 4.47 1.02 -9.70
C ALA A 159 3.37 -0.01 -9.41
N GLY A 160 3.61 -1.30 -9.69
CA GLY A 160 2.63 -2.38 -9.49
C GLY A 160 2.54 -2.90 -8.07
N LEU A 161 3.59 -2.73 -7.26
CA LEU A 161 3.73 -3.46 -5.99
C LEU A 161 2.66 -3.08 -4.96
N ILE A 162 2.52 -1.79 -4.67
CA ILE A 162 1.58 -1.26 -3.68
C ILE A 162 0.12 -1.52 -4.11
N PRO A 163 -0.35 -1.05 -5.28
CA PRO A 163 -1.74 -1.23 -5.67
C PRO A 163 -2.08 -2.70 -5.92
N GLY A 164 -1.16 -3.49 -6.47
CA GLY A 164 -1.34 -4.93 -6.64
C GLY A 164 -1.49 -5.68 -5.32
N SER A 165 -0.73 -5.28 -4.29
CA SER A 165 -0.85 -5.86 -2.95
C SER A 165 -2.16 -5.47 -2.26
N ILE A 166 -2.58 -4.20 -2.37
CA ILE A 166 -3.87 -3.73 -1.84
C ILE A 166 -5.02 -4.47 -2.51
N PHE A 167 -4.97 -4.62 -3.83
CA PHE A 167 -5.99 -5.31 -4.59
C PHE A 167 -6.06 -6.80 -4.22
N LEU A 168 -4.91 -7.46 -4.07
CA LEU A 168 -4.83 -8.83 -3.57
C LEU A 168 -5.45 -8.96 -2.17
N LEU A 169 -5.09 -8.09 -1.22
CA LEU A 169 -5.67 -8.12 0.13
C LEU A 169 -7.18 -7.87 0.12
N SER A 170 -7.67 -6.96 -0.73
CA SER A 170 -9.11 -6.68 -0.85
C SER A 170 -9.92 -7.89 -1.33
N ALA A 171 -9.29 -8.84 -2.04
CA ALA A 171 -9.91 -10.09 -2.47
C ALA A 171 -9.93 -11.18 -1.38
N TYR A 172 -9.15 -11.02 -0.31
CA TYR A 172 -9.04 -11.99 0.79
C TYR A 172 -9.70 -11.52 2.08
N TYR A 173 -9.83 -10.21 2.33
CA TYR A 173 -10.30 -9.69 3.60
C TYR A 173 -11.56 -8.84 3.45
N PRO A 174 -12.50 -8.93 4.40
CA PRO A 174 -13.64 -8.02 4.45
C PRO A 174 -13.20 -6.59 4.83
N ARG A 175 -14.05 -5.62 4.50
CA ARG A 175 -13.72 -4.18 4.53
C ARG A 175 -13.26 -3.66 5.89
N TYR A 176 -13.87 -4.14 6.97
CA TYR A 176 -13.54 -3.69 8.33
C TYR A 176 -12.26 -4.31 8.90
N GLU A 177 -11.76 -5.38 8.28
CA GLU A 177 -10.57 -6.10 8.73
C GLU A 177 -9.32 -5.73 7.92
N LEU A 178 -9.48 -4.99 6.81
CA LEU A 178 -8.38 -4.65 5.92
C LEU A 178 -7.41 -3.60 6.49
N GLN A 179 -7.89 -2.72 7.39
CA GLN A 179 -7.12 -1.56 7.87
C GLN A 179 -5.87 -1.96 8.66
N TRP A 180 -6.02 -2.77 9.71
CA TRP A 180 -4.89 -3.28 10.50
C TRP A 180 -3.82 -3.90 9.61
N ARG A 181 -4.24 -4.69 8.63
CA ARG A 181 -3.36 -5.45 7.72
C ARG A 181 -2.62 -4.55 6.75
N LEU A 182 -3.31 -3.57 6.18
CA LEU A 182 -2.67 -2.58 5.32
C LEU A 182 -1.68 -1.72 6.11
N SER A 183 -2.03 -1.39 7.35
CA SER A 183 -1.14 -0.66 8.26
C SER A 183 0.10 -1.48 8.61
N MET A 184 -0.04 -2.79 8.82
CA MET A 184 1.11 -3.70 8.99
C MET A 184 2.02 -3.71 7.75
N LEU A 185 1.47 -3.78 6.54
CA LEU A 185 2.28 -3.67 5.32
C LEU A 185 2.97 -2.30 5.22
N HIS A 186 2.25 -1.22 5.53
CA HIS A 186 2.80 0.12 5.49
C HIS A 186 3.91 0.35 6.53
N VAL A 187 3.87 -0.34 7.68
CA VAL A 187 4.98 -0.37 8.63
C VAL A 187 6.25 -0.94 8.00
N GLY A 188 6.14 -1.82 7.00
CA GLY A 188 7.28 -2.27 6.19
C GLY A 188 8.03 -1.10 5.56
N ASN A 189 7.33 -0.04 5.12
CA ASN A 189 7.95 1.19 4.64
C ASN A 189 8.75 1.91 5.75
N ALA A 190 8.16 2.09 6.93
CA ALA A 190 8.84 2.74 8.05
C ALA A 190 10.05 1.93 8.55
N VAL A 191 9.92 0.60 8.64
CA VAL A 191 11.02 -0.29 9.02
C VAL A 191 12.11 -0.30 7.96
N SER A 192 11.76 -0.20 6.68
CA SER A 192 12.69 -0.02 5.56
C SER A 192 13.51 1.27 5.71
N ASN A 193 12.90 2.36 6.19
CA ASN A 193 13.62 3.60 6.51
C ASN A 193 14.66 3.42 7.63
N ALA A 194 14.30 2.70 8.69
CA ALA A 194 15.24 2.37 9.76
C ALA A 194 16.37 1.44 9.27
N PHE A 195 16.04 0.43 8.44
CA PHE A 195 17.02 -0.49 7.90
C PHE A 195 17.98 0.17 6.90
N GLY A 196 17.51 1.09 6.06
CA GLY A 196 18.37 1.86 5.16
C GLY A 196 19.43 2.67 5.91
N GLY A 197 19.06 3.25 7.06
CA GLY A 197 20.00 3.91 7.96
C GLY A 197 21.02 2.95 8.58
N LEU A 198 20.59 1.74 8.97
CA LEU A 198 21.46 0.70 9.52
C LEU A 198 22.42 0.12 8.48
N LEU A 199 21.93 -0.16 7.26
CA LEU A 199 22.74 -0.64 6.15
C LEU A 199 23.82 0.38 5.82
N ALA A 200 23.44 1.65 5.75
CA ALA A 200 24.39 2.73 5.55
C ALA A 200 25.39 2.87 6.69
N TYR A 201 24.99 2.65 7.95
CA TYR A 201 25.90 2.62 9.10
C TYR A 201 26.93 1.50 8.95
N GLY A 202 26.51 0.30 8.55
CA GLY A 202 27.38 -0.86 8.33
C GLY A 202 28.34 -0.66 7.15
N VAL A 203 27.86 -0.09 6.06
CA VAL A 203 28.62 0.13 4.82
C VAL A 203 29.50 1.39 4.90
N ALA A 204 29.21 2.34 5.79
CA ALA A 204 30.00 3.58 5.94
C ALA A 204 31.48 3.34 6.29
N GLY A 205 31.85 2.16 6.81
CA GLY A 205 33.24 1.78 7.07
C GLY A 205 33.97 1.13 5.89
N ILE A 206 33.26 0.81 4.79
CA ILE A 206 33.86 0.15 3.63
C ILE A 206 34.63 1.19 2.81
N HIS A 207 35.90 1.36 3.13
CA HIS A 207 36.86 2.04 2.27
C HIS A 207 37.37 1.02 1.25
N SER A 208 36.71 0.93 0.09
CA SER A 208 37.19 0.05 -0.96
C SER A 208 38.52 0.58 -1.52
N SER A 209 39.54 -0.29 -1.56
CA SER A 209 40.85 -0.03 -2.15
C SER A 209 40.80 0.40 -3.63
N ASN A 210 39.64 0.27 -4.28
CA ASN A 210 39.39 0.60 -5.69
C ASN A 210 38.94 2.06 -5.94
N GLY A 211 38.92 2.92 -4.91
CA GLY A 211 38.53 4.34 -5.05
C GLY A 211 37.02 4.58 -5.17
N TYR A 212 36.19 3.56 -4.97
CA TYR A 212 34.73 3.70 -4.92
C TYR A 212 34.26 4.15 -3.53
N SER A 213 33.36 5.13 -3.50
CA SER A 213 32.71 5.61 -2.27
C SER A 213 31.66 4.65 -1.73
N GLY A 214 31.39 4.75 -0.43
CA GLY A 214 30.48 3.86 0.30
C GLY A 214 29.05 3.83 -0.25
N TRP A 215 28.56 4.91 -0.86
CA TRP A 215 27.17 4.98 -1.33
C TRP A 215 26.85 3.95 -2.43
N ARG A 216 27.85 3.57 -3.24
CA ARG A 216 27.67 2.58 -4.32
C ARG A 216 27.36 1.19 -3.77
N TRP A 217 28.03 0.83 -2.67
CA TRP A 217 27.86 -0.45 -2.01
C TRP A 217 26.49 -0.58 -1.34
N ILE A 218 25.89 0.52 -0.91
CA ILE A 218 24.52 0.53 -0.37
C ILE A 218 23.57 -0.09 -1.42
N PHE A 219 23.56 0.45 -2.64
CA PHE A 219 22.66 -0.03 -3.70
C PHE A 219 23.01 -1.43 -4.22
N ILE A 220 24.30 -1.78 -4.32
CA ILE A 220 24.72 -3.12 -4.78
C ILE A 220 24.28 -4.20 -3.78
N ILE A 221 24.57 -4.00 -2.49
CA ILE A 221 24.22 -4.98 -1.44
C ILE A 221 22.70 -5.07 -1.31
N GLU A 222 22.01 -3.93 -1.32
CA GLU A 222 20.56 -3.87 -1.25
C GLU A 222 19.88 -4.58 -2.42
N GLY A 223 20.29 -4.30 -3.65
CA GLY A 223 19.70 -4.92 -4.83
C GLY A 223 19.94 -6.44 -4.85
N LEU A 224 21.10 -6.91 -4.38
CA LEU A 224 21.37 -8.34 -4.21
C LEU A 224 20.47 -8.98 -3.15
N ILE A 225 20.32 -8.34 -1.99
CA ILE A 225 19.40 -8.80 -0.94
C ILE A 225 17.98 -8.85 -1.48
N THR A 226 17.56 -7.85 -2.24
CA THR A 226 16.23 -7.78 -2.84
C THR A 226 15.97 -8.98 -3.76
N ILE A 227 16.92 -9.32 -4.64
CA ILE A 227 16.79 -10.48 -5.53
C ILE A 227 16.74 -11.78 -4.72
N VAL A 228 17.68 -12.00 -3.81
CA VAL A 228 17.77 -13.24 -3.03
C VAL A 228 16.52 -13.44 -2.18
N VAL A 229 16.09 -12.41 -1.45
CA VAL A 229 14.91 -12.48 -0.58
C VAL A 229 13.64 -12.66 -1.40
N THR A 230 13.52 -12.01 -2.56
CA THR A 230 12.37 -12.21 -3.45
C THR A 230 12.30 -13.64 -3.97
N CYS A 231 13.43 -14.22 -4.39
CA CYS A 231 13.49 -15.62 -4.81
C CYS A 231 13.10 -16.58 -3.68
N LEU A 232 13.51 -16.30 -2.45
CA LEU A 232 13.11 -17.08 -1.26
C LEU A 232 11.63 -16.90 -0.90
N CYS A 233 11.05 -15.72 -1.16
CA CYS A 233 9.63 -15.43 -0.91
C CYS A 233 8.69 -15.98 -1.99
N TRP A 234 9.19 -16.18 -3.21
CA TRP A 234 8.40 -16.69 -4.34
C TRP A 234 7.55 -17.92 -4.00
N PRO A 235 8.07 -19.02 -3.40
CA PRO A 235 7.26 -20.20 -3.09
C PRO A 235 6.18 -19.96 -2.02
N PHE A 236 6.33 -18.93 -1.18
CA PHE A 236 5.37 -18.61 -0.12
C PHE A 236 4.27 -17.65 -0.59
N MET A 237 4.48 -16.96 -1.70
CA MET A 237 3.46 -16.07 -2.27
C MET A 237 2.25 -16.85 -2.77
N THR A 238 1.06 -16.36 -2.41
CA THR A 238 -0.21 -16.93 -2.84
C THR A 238 -0.83 -16.06 -3.93
N GLY A 239 -1.42 -16.71 -4.94
CA GLY A 239 -2.17 -16.03 -6.00
C GLY A 239 -3.59 -15.65 -5.56
N TRP A 240 -4.52 -15.60 -6.52
CA TRP A 240 -5.93 -15.31 -6.24
C TRP A 240 -6.59 -16.36 -5.33
N PRO A 241 -7.63 -15.99 -4.55
CA PRO A 241 -8.40 -16.93 -3.73
C PRO A 241 -8.86 -18.18 -4.47
N ALA A 242 -9.27 -18.02 -5.73
CA ALA A 242 -9.69 -19.11 -6.63
C ALA A 242 -8.57 -20.10 -6.97
N SER A 243 -7.32 -19.62 -7.08
CA SER A 243 -6.13 -20.41 -7.41
C SER A 243 -5.41 -20.99 -6.18
N ALA A 244 -5.81 -20.57 -4.97
CA ALA A 244 -5.14 -20.96 -3.73
C ALA A 244 -5.41 -22.43 -3.38
N LYS A 245 -4.42 -23.31 -3.63
CA LYS A 245 -4.51 -24.76 -3.35
C LYS A 245 -4.66 -25.12 -1.87
N TRP A 246 -4.31 -24.19 -0.99
CA TRP A 246 -4.22 -24.43 0.45
C TRP A 246 -5.48 -24.03 1.24
N LEU A 247 -6.41 -23.35 0.57
CA LEU A 247 -7.70 -22.92 1.11
C LEU A 247 -8.73 -24.02 0.84
N LYS A 248 -9.38 -24.53 1.89
CA LYS A 248 -10.41 -25.57 1.72
C LYS A 248 -11.63 -25.00 0.98
N SER A 249 -12.36 -25.81 0.23
CA SER A 249 -13.55 -25.37 -0.52
C SER A 249 -14.58 -24.67 0.39
N ARG A 250 -14.86 -25.25 1.57
CA ARG A 250 -15.75 -24.64 2.57
C ARG A 250 -15.24 -23.30 3.10
N GLU A 251 -13.93 -23.16 3.35
CA GLU A 251 -13.32 -21.90 3.79
C GLU A 251 -13.45 -20.82 2.70
N ARG A 252 -13.25 -21.21 1.44
CA ARG A 252 -13.39 -20.34 0.26
C ARG A 252 -14.82 -19.85 0.10
N GLU A 253 -15.80 -20.75 0.17
CA GLU A 253 -17.22 -20.38 0.03
C GLU A 253 -17.67 -19.39 1.11
N VAL A 254 -17.22 -19.57 2.36
CA VAL A 254 -17.56 -18.62 3.44
C VAL A 254 -16.88 -17.28 3.24
N LEU A 255 -15.63 -17.28 2.76
CA LEU A 255 -14.90 -16.05 2.47
C LEU A 255 -15.56 -15.27 1.32
N GLU A 256 -15.84 -15.95 0.21
CA GLU A 256 -16.58 -15.38 -0.91
C GLU A 256 -17.97 -14.93 -0.48
N GLY A 257 -18.66 -15.70 0.36
CA GLY A 257 -19.96 -15.37 0.91
C GLY A 257 -19.95 -14.10 1.75
N ARG A 258 -18.93 -13.89 2.60
CA ARG A 258 -18.78 -12.65 3.40
C ARG A 258 -18.36 -11.46 2.56
N ILE A 259 -17.39 -11.61 1.67
CA ILE A 259 -16.96 -10.54 0.76
C ILE A 259 -18.12 -10.14 -0.15
N ARG A 260 -18.91 -11.12 -0.63
CA ARG A 260 -20.16 -10.86 -1.33
C ARG A 260 -21.17 -10.22 -0.39
N ALA A 261 -21.41 -10.68 0.83
CA ALA A 261 -22.35 -10.03 1.75
C ALA A 261 -22.04 -8.54 1.99
N ASP A 262 -20.75 -8.19 2.13
CA ASP A 262 -20.28 -6.81 2.23
C ASP A 262 -20.37 -6.03 0.90
N GLY A 263 -20.38 -6.73 -0.24
CA GLY A 263 -20.47 -6.17 -1.60
C GLY A 263 -21.83 -6.32 -2.32
N ILE A 264 -22.79 -7.05 -1.75
CA ILE A 264 -24.08 -7.43 -2.37
C ILE A 264 -24.93 -6.18 -2.60
N ILE A 265 -24.76 -5.17 -1.76
CA ILE A 265 -25.53 -3.93 -1.82
C ILE A 265 -24.93 -2.94 -2.83
N GLY A 266 -23.86 -3.28 -3.55
CA GLY A 266 -23.23 -2.37 -4.51
C GLY A 266 -22.43 -3.10 -5.55
N ARG A 267 -23.10 -3.97 -6.33
CA ARG A 267 -22.47 -4.68 -7.44
C ARG A 267 -22.23 -3.71 -8.60
N MET A 268 -21.13 -3.96 -9.32
CA MET A 268 -20.87 -3.33 -10.60
C MET A 268 -20.24 -4.38 -11.50
N ASP A 269 -21.08 -5.24 -12.06
CA ASP A 269 -20.65 -6.46 -12.78
C ASP A 269 -20.43 -6.19 -14.28
N VAL A 270 -21.05 -5.14 -14.82
CA VAL A 270 -20.94 -4.75 -16.23
C VAL A 270 -20.31 -3.37 -16.35
N LEU A 271 -19.29 -3.25 -17.21
CA LEU A 271 -18.62 -2.00 -17.53
C LEU A 271 -19.32 -1.28 -18.67
N ASP A 272 -20.46 -0.67 -18.39
CA ASP A 272 -21.18 0.18 -19.35
C ASP A 272 -20.62 1.61 -19.39
N ASN A 273 -20.91 2.37 -20.45
CA ASN A 273 -20.53 3.79 -20.56
C ASN A 273 -20.99 4.61 -19.35
N LYS A 274 -22.18 4.32 -18.81
CA LYS A 274 -22.69 4.95 -17.57
C LYS A 274 -21.83 4.59 -16.35
N ALA A 275 -21.40 3.34 -16.23
CA ALA A 275 -20.52 2.88 -15.15
C ALA A 275 -19.14 3.56 -15.24
N ILE A 276 -18.59 3.71 -16.45
CA ILE A 276 -17.33 4.44 -16.68
C ILE A 276 -17.46 5.91 -16.27
N ILE A 277 -18.51 6.60 -16.72
CA ILE A 277 -18.75 7.99 -16.35
C ILE A 277 -18.92 8.11 -14.83
N ARG A 278 -19.64 7.21 -14.18
CA ARG A 278 -19.83 7.22 -12.71
C ARG A 278 -18.53 6.98 -11.95
N CYS A 279 -17.66 6.10 -12.43
CA CYS A 279 -16.31 5.94 -11.87
C CYS A 279 -15.49 7.23 -12.04
N ALA A 280 -15.47 7.79 -13.24
CA ALA A 280 -14.66 8.95 -13.59
C ALA A 280 -15.17 10.28 -13.01
N THR A 281 -16.43 10.37 -12.59
CA THR A 281 -17.03 11.58 -11.99
C THR A 281 -17.23 11.47 -10.48
N ASP A 282 -16.78 10.37 -9.86
CA ASP A 282 -16.92 10.20 -8.41
C ASP A 282 -16.00 11.16 -7.66
N TRP A 283 -16.60 12.16 -7.02
CA TRP A 283 -15.90 13.15 -6.22
C TRP A 283 -15.05 12.51 -5.11
N LYS A 284 -15.43 11.35 -4.58
CA LYS A 284 -14.69 10.65 -3.51
C LYS A 284 -13.29 10.26 -3.96
N VAL A 285 -13.13 9.84 -5.22
CA VAL A 285 -11.85 9.39 -5.77
C VAL A 285 -10.87 10.56 -5.86
N TYR A 286 -11.30 11.72 -6.39
CA TYR A 286 -10.46 12.90 -6.51
C TYR A 286 -10.14 13.56 -5.17
N LEU A 287 -11.12 13.61 -4.27
CA LEU A 287 -10.90 14.18 -2.95
C LEU A 287 -9.93 13.30 -2.13
N SER A 288 -10.07 11.97 -2.20
CA SER A 288 -9.12 11.05 -1.56
C SER A 288 -7.73 11.15 -2.18
N ALA A 289 -7.62 11.22 -3.51
CA ALA A 289 -6.35 11.45 -4.19
C ALA A 289 -5.65 12.73 -3.68
N LEU A 290 -6.37 13.85 -3.54
CA LEU A 290 -5.80 15.10 -3.02
C LEU A 290 -5.39 15.00 -1.54
N ILE A 291 -6.15 14.28 -0.71
CA ILE A 291 -5.75 13.96 0.67
C ILE A 291 -4.43 13.18 0.68
N ILE A 292 -4.32 12.17 -0.18
CA ILE A 292 -3.12 11.34 -0.32
C ILE A 292 -1.93 12.17 -0.81
N VAL A 293 -2.10 13.08 -1.78
CA VAL A 293 -1.03 13.99 -2.25
C VAL A 293 -0.41 14.75 -1.07
N GLY A 294 -1.23 15.31 -0.18
CA GLY A 294 -0.73 16.08 0.96
C GLY A 294 0.02 15.21 1.98
N ASN A 295 -0.47 14.00 2.21
CA ASN A 295 0.18 13.04 3.11
C ASN A 295 1.47 12.46 2.54
N ILE A 296 1.46 12.04 1.27
CA ILE A 296 2.61 11.53 0.53
C ILE A 296 3.73 12.57 0.48
N ALA A 297 3.38 13.85 0.26
CA ALA A 297 4.37 14.93 0.29
C ALA A 297 5.10 14.97 1.64
N SER A 298 4.38 14.78 2.75
CA SER A 298 4.97 14.75 4.09
C SER A 298 5.80 13.49 4.36
N VAL A 299 5.26 12.31 4.06
CA VAL A 299 5.94 11.01 4.24
C VAL A 299 7.27 10.97 3.47
N TYR A 300 7.28 11.33 2.18
CA TYR A 300 8.52 11.33 1.42
C TYR A 300 9.47 12.45 1.82
N SER A 301 8.96 13.61 2.25
CA SER A 301 9.82 14.70 2.75
C SER A 301 10.64 14.24 3.94
N ILE A 302 10.01 13.59 4.93
CA ILE A 302 10.73 13.09 6.10
C ILE A 302 11.64 11.92 5.73
N THR A 303 11.20 10.98 4.88
CA THR A 303 12.03 9.85 4.40
C THR A 303 13.31 10.30 3.70
N LEU A 304 13.20 11.22 2.74
CA LEU A 304 14.32 11.63 1.90
C LEU A 304 15.28 12.58 2.64
N PHE A 305 14.73 13.48 3.46
CA PHE A 305 15.51 14.60 4.01
C PHE A 305 15.76 14.50 5.51
N ALA A 306 15.21 13.53 6.26
CA ALA A 306 15.52 13.37 7.69
C ALA A 306 17.03 13.30 7.97
N PRO A 307 17.87 12.51 7.24
CA PRO A 307 19.32 12.51 7.48
C PRO A 307 19.96 13.87 7.22
N THR A 308 19.48 14.60 6.22
CA THR A 308 19.98 15.95 5.88
C THR A 308 19.60 16.96 6.96
N ILE A 309 18.35 16.92 7.45
CA ILE A 309 17.86 17.79 8.52
C ILE A 309 18.62 17.51 9.82
N VAL A 310 18.81 16.24 10.19
CA VAL A 310 19.58 15.87 11.39
C VAL A 310 21.05 16.29 11.27
N LYS A 311 21.67 16.18 10.09
CA LYS A 311 23.03 16.70 9.83
C LYS A 311 23.13 18.20 10.07
N VAL A 312 22.11 18.95 9.70
CA VAL A 312 22.05 20.41 9.89
C VAL A 312 21.81 20.78 11.36
N LEU A 313 21.03 19.98 12.10
CA LEU A 313 20.83 20.16 13.54
C LEU A 313 22.07 19.82 14.36
N GLN A 314 22.87 18.83 13.92
CA GLN A 314 24.09 18.38 14.59
C GLN A 314 25.28 18.34 13.60
N PRO A 315 25.86 19.50 13.24
CA PRO A 315 26.91 19.58 12.21
C PRO A 315 28.17 18.77 12.53
N HIS A 316 28.50 18.65 13.82
CA HIS A 316 29.70 17.96 14.30
C HIS A 316 29.60 16.43 14.25
N TYR A 317 28.40 15.88 14.04
CA TYR A 317 28.21 14.43 14.10
C TYR A 317 28.66 13.77 12.80
N THR A 318 29.26 12.59 12.95
CA THR A 318 29.62 11.71 11.85
C THR A 318 28.38 11.15 11.16
N VAL A 319 28.56 10.64 9.94
CA VAL A 319 27.49 9.96 9.18
C VAL A 319 26.85 8.84 9.99
N LYS A 320 27.65 8.10 10.77
CA LYS A 320 27.21 7.00 11.62
C LYS A 320 26.30 7.46 12.76
N GLU A 321 26.70 8.52 13.47
CA GLU A 321 25.92 9.09 14.57
C GLU A 321 24.59 9.67 14.08
N ILE A 322 24.58 10.31 12.92
CA ILE A 322 23.36 10.86 12.32
C ILE A 322 22.36 9.76 11.98
N GLN A 323 22.82 8.68 11.36
CA GLN A 323 21.95 7.54 11.07
C GLN A 323 21.43 6.89 12.36
N GLY A 324 22.26 6.83 13.41
CA GLY A 324 21.84 6.42 14.75
C GLY A 324 20.71 7.27 15.35
N LEU A 325 20.66 8.57 15.03
CA LEU A 325 19.57 9.46 15.43
C LEU A 325 18.33 9.37 14.53
N VAL A 326 18.47 8.93 13.28
CA VAL A 326 17.35 8.81 12.34
C VAL A 326 16.56 7.52 12.57
N ILE A 327 17.23 6.41 12.87
CA ILE A 327 16.61 5.09 13.09
C ILE A 327 15.45 5.14 14.11
N PRO A 328 15.60 5.74 15.31
CA PRO A 328 14.53 5.70 16.31
C PRO A 328 13.29 6.51 15.92
N ILE A 329 13.43 7.52 15.03
CA ILE A 329 12.30 8.30 14.49
C ILE A 329 11.32 7.37 13.76
N PHE A 330 11.85 6.51 12.89
CA PHE A 330 11.03 5.60 12.09
C PHE A 330 10.51 4.39 12.88
N VAL A 331 11.27 3.93 13.90
CA VAL A 331 10.79 2.92 14.85
C VAL A 331 9.60 3.45 15.64
N ALA A 332 9.68 4.69 16.15
CA ALA A 332 8.57 5.33 16.85
C ALA A 332 7.37 5.55 15.91
N ALA A 333 7.59 5.96 14.66
CA ALA A 333 6.53 6.10 13.66
C ALA A 333 5.82 4.77 13.37
N SER A 334 6.59 3.67 13.32
CA SER A 334 6.06 2.31 13.13
C SER A 334 5.15 1.90 14.29
N ALA A 335 5.63 2.07 15.52
CA ALA A 335 4.87 1.75 16.73
C ALA A 335 3.58 2.60 16.84
N TRP A 336 3.67 3.90 16.54
CA TRP A 336 2.52 4.79 16.53
C TRP A 336 1.50 4.41 15.46
N THR A 337 1.95 4.09 14.24
CA THR A 337 1.07 3.66 13.14
C THR A 337 0.28 2.41 13.51
N LEU A 338 0.92 1.41 14.12
CA LEU A 338 0.23 0.22 14.61
C LEU A 338 -0.74 0.56 15.75
N ALA A 339 -0.34 1.39 16.72
CA ALA A 339 -1.23 1.79 17.81
C ALA A 339 -2.51 2.48 17.31
N VAL A 340 -2.36 3.42 16.36
CA VAL A 340 -3.47 4.12 15.72
C VAL A 340 -4.35 3.16 14.91
N ALA A 341 -3.75 2.24 14.14
CA ALA A 341 -4.50 1.25 13.38
C ALA A 341 -5.33 0.33 14.29
N TYR A 342 -4.75 -0.17 15.38
CA TYR A 342 -5.45 -1.00 16.36
C TYR A 342 -6.61 -0.24 17.02
N ALA A 343 -6.37 1.01 17.42
CA ALA A 343 -7.41 1.85 18.02
C ALA A 343 -8.53 2.19 17.03
N SER A 344 -8.19 2.46 15.77
CA SER A 344 -9.14 2.73 14.69
C SER A 344 -10.05 1.54 14.39
N ASP A 345 -9.49 0.33 14.36
CA ASP A 345 -10.30 -0.87 14.12
C ASP A 345 -11.22 -1.20 15.30
N LYS A 346 -10.75 -0.97 16.53
CA LYS A 346 -11.57 -1.19 17.73
C LYS A 346 -12.71 -0.19 17.86
N LEU A 347 -12.47 1.08 17.56
CA LEU A 347 -13.47 2.15 17.66
C LEU A 347 -14.29 2.36 16.38
N LYS A 348 -13.88 1.75 15.26
CA LYS A 348 -14.53 1.87 13.94
C LYS A 348 -14.71 3.32 13.45
N HIS A 349 -13.81 4.22 13.83
CA HIS A 349 -13.86 5.66 13.51
C HIS A 349 -12.66 6.10 12.65
N ARG A 350 -12.70 5.84 11.34
CA ARG A 350 -11.52 6.01 10.47
C ARG A 350 -11.12 7.46 10.25
N GLY A 351 -12.08 8.33 9.95
CA GLY A 351 -11.85 9.75 9.70
C GLY A 351 -11.27 10.47 10.93
N GLY A 352 -11.72 10.10 12.13
CA GLY A 352 -11.21 10.67 13.38
C GLY A 352 -9.72 10.38 13.60
N PHE A 353 -9.29 9.14 13.37
CA PHE A 353 -7.87 8.77 13.49
C PHE A 353 -7.01 9.34 12.38
N ALA A 354 -7.53 9.49 11.15
CA ALA A 354 -6.84 10.20 10.08
C ALA A 354 -6.63 11.69 10.44
N LEU A 355 -7.65 12.37 11.00
CA LEU A 355 -7.52 13.74 11.48
C LEU A 355 -6.53 13.87 12.63
N LEU A 356 -6.52 12.91 13.56
CA LEU A 356 -5.55 12.86 14.65
C LEU A 356 -4.11 12.78 14.11
N GLY A 357 -3.85 11.89 13.14
CA GLY A 357 -2.53 11.76 12.53
C GLY A 357 -2.10 13.04 11.82
N CYS A 358 -3.00 13.69 11.07
CA CYS A 358 -2.73 14.98 10.42
C CYS A 358 -2.41 16.05 11.47
N PHE A 359 -3.17 16.12 12.56
CA PHE A 359 -2.96 17.08 13.64
C PHE A 359 -1.58 16.90 14.28
N VAL A 360 -1.19 15.66 14.60
CA VAL A 360 0.14 15.35 15.15
C VAL A 360 1.26 15.78 14.21
N ALA A 361 1.11 15.53 12.90
CA ALA A 361 2.09 15.98 11.91
C ALA A 361 2.16 17.51 11.80
N ILE A 362 1.02 18.21 11.81
CA ILE A 362 0.94 19.68 11.78
C ILE A 362 1.63 20.29 13.02
N LEU A 363 1.44 19.71 14.21
CA LEU A 363 2.15 20.15 15.41
C LEU A 363 3.67 20.06 15.25
N GLY A 364 4.17 18.95 14.71
CA GLY A 364 5.60 18.80 14.42
C GLY A 364 6.11 19.84 13.42
N TYR A 365 5.36 20.09 12.34
CA TYR A 365 5.71 21.16 11.40
C TYR A 365 5.65 22.56 12.03
N ALA A 366 4.67 22.84 12.89
CA ALA A 366 4.56 24.12 13.59
C ALA A 366 5.77 24.39 14.48
N VAL A 367 6.32 23.36 15.14
CA VAL A 367 7.57 23.47 15.91
C VAL A 367 8.77 23.77 15.01
N LEU A 368 8.91 23.07 13.87
CA LEU A 368 10.01 23.33 12.91
C LEU A 368 9.88 24.68 12.22
N LEU A 369 8.67 25.17 11.98
CA LEU A 369 8.41 26.52 11.47
C LEU A 369 8.73 27.63 12.49
N ASN A 370 8.93 27.28 13.76
CA ASN A 370 9.40 28.20 14.79
C ASN A 370 10.85 27.91 15.19
N GLN A 371 11.64 27.27 14.31
CA GLN A 371 13.00 26.82 14.62
C GLN A 371 13.85 27.90 15.30
N ASP A 372 13.83 29.16 14.87
CA ASP A 372 14.65 30.24 15.46
C ASP A 372 14.44 30.46 16.96
N ARG A 373 13.25 30.10 17.49
CA ARG A 373 12.88 30.31 18.90
C ARG A 373 12.91 29.02 19.72
N VAL A 374 13.15 27.88 19.08
CA VAL A 374 13.01 26.55 19.69
C VAL A 374 14.36 25.87 19.81
N ALA A 375 14.62 25.27 20.98
CA ALA A 375 15.84 24.52 21.26
C ALA A 375 16.04 23.34 20.29
N VAL A 376 17.30 22.99 20.01
CA VAL A 376 17.67 21.92 19.06
C VAL A 376 16.99 20.58 19.39
N ASN A 377 16.88 20.22 20.67
CA ASN A 377 16.22 18.99 21.11
C ASN A 377 14.73 18.97 20.77
N ALA A 378 14.05 20.12 20.85
CA ALA A 378 12.64 20.22 20.47
C ALA A 378 12.44 20.17 18.95
N ARG A 379 13.40 20.70 18.16
CA ARG A 379 13.40 20.52 16.70
C ARG A 379 13.59 19.05 16.31
N TYR A 380 14.45 18.33 17.02
CA TYR A 380 14.62 16.88 16.83
C TYR A 380 13.35 16.11 17.24
N GLY A 381 12.75 16.44 18.38
CA GLY A 381 11.45 15.87 18.81
C GLY A 381 10.31 16.12 17.82
N ALA A 382 10.32 17.26 17.11
CA ALA A 382 9.35 17.55 16.07
C ALA A 382 9.41 16.57 14.88
N LEU A 383 10.59 16.00 14.58
CA LEU A 383 10.73 14.97 13.54
C LEU A 383 9.98 13.68 13.91
N TYR A 384 9.92 13.33 15.21
CA TYR A 384 9.12 12.20 15.68
C TYR A 384 7.64 12.44 15.45
N LEU A 385 7.15 13.65 15.75
CA LEU A 385 5.75 14.02 15.55
C LEU A 385 5.37 13.99 14.06
N ILE A 386 6.21 14.56 13.19
CA ILE A 386 5.98 14.53 11.74
C ILE A 386 5.95 13.09 11.22
N ALA A 387 6.93 12.27 11.60
CA ALA A 387 7.00 10.88 11.15
C ALA A 387 5.82 10.05 11.67
N ALA A 388 5.51 10.13 12.97
CA ALA A 388 4.40 9.43 13.59
C ALA A 388 3.05 9.82 12.94
N GLY A 389 2.79 11.12 12.81
CA GLY A 389 1.57 11.61 12.18
C GLY A 389 1.45 11.15 10.73
N SER A 390 2.45 11.46 9.89
CA SER A 390 2.36 11.24 8.44
C SER A 390 2.23 9.77 8.05
N PHE A 391 2.97 8.86 8.71
CA PHE A 391 2.89 7.42 8.44
C PHE A 391 1.58 6.79 8.93
N SER A 392 0.94 7.35 9.97
CA SER A 392 -0.35 6.85 10.47
C SER A 392 -1.54 7.25 9.59
N VAL A 393 -1.48 8.41 8.94
CA VAL A 393 -2.59 8.91 8.11
C VAL A 393 -2.70 8.15 6.79
N LEU A 394 -1.57 7.84 6.15
CA LEU A 394 -1.57 7.25 4.79
C LEU A 394 -2.39 5.95 4.68
N PRO A 395 -2.19 4.91 5.50
CA PRO A 395 -3.01 3.71 5.44
C PRO A 395 -4.47 3.97 5.83
N SER A 396 -4.71 4.92 6.74
CA SER A 396 -6.06 5.31 7.14
C SER A 396 -6.83 5.97 6.00
N ALA A 397 -6.16 6.80 5.18
CA ALA A 397 -6.74 7.48 4.04
C ALA A 397 -7.06 6.51 2.88
N TRP A 398 -6.13 5.60 2.53
CA TRP A 398 -6.41 4.54 1.54
C TRP A 398 -7.66 3.72 1.90
N ILE A 399 -7.76 3.38 3.18
CA ILE A 399 -8.86 2.56 3.68
C ILE A 399 -10.17 3.35 3.78
N LEU A 400 -10.11 4.67 3.97
CA LEU A 400 -11.26 5.55 3.94
C LEU A 400 -11.93 5.57 2.56
N LEU A 401 -11.17 5.54 1.46
CA LEU A 401 -11.74 5.39 0.12
C LEU A 401 -12.26 3.97 -0.11
N LEU A 402 -11.43 2.96 0.16
CA LEU A 402 -11.75 1.55 -0.08
C LEU A 402 -13.06 1.09 0.58
N ASN A 403 -13.37 1.59 1.77
CA ASN A 403 -14.62 1.26 2.45
C ASN A 403 -15.86 1.89 1.82
N ASN A 404 -15.68 3.01 1.14
CA ASN A 404 -16.74 3.84 0.60
C ASN A 404 -16.92 3.66 -0.91
N VAL A 405 -16.26 2.64 -1.49
CA VAL A 405 -16.40 2.26 -2.89
C VAL A 405 -16.86 0.80 -2.96
N ALA A 406 -17.78 0.52 -3.88
CA ALA A 406 -18.31 -0.82 -4.12
C ALA A 406 -18.37 -1.13 -5.61
N GLY A 407 -18.23 -2.42 -5.94
CA GLY A 407 -18.11 -2.93 -7.30
C GLY A 407 -16.66 -3.14 -7.70
N ALA A 408 -16.31 -4.33 -8.20
CA ALA A 408 -14.93 -4.71 -8.46
C ALA A 408 -14.20 -3.77 -9.44
N TYR A 409 -14.88 -3.34 -10.51
CA TYR A 409 -14.31 -2.38 -11.47
C TYR A 409 -14.10 -1.00 -10.85
N LYS A 410 -15.07 -0.52 -10.04
CA LYS A 410 -14.98 0.79 -9.42
C LYS A 410 -13.93 0.82 -8.32
N THR A 411 -13.83 -0.22 -7.51
CA THR A 411 -12.76 -0.36 -6.51
C THR A 411 -11.38 -0.35 -7.17
N ALA A 412 -11.19 -1.12 -8.24
CA ALA A 412 -9.91 -1.12 -8.96
C ALA A 412 -9.57 0.26 -9.55
N PHE A 413 -10.54 0.93 -10.18
CA PHE A 413 -10.36 2.28 -10.71
C PHE A 413 -10.05 3.30 -9.59
N ALA A 414 -10.81 3.27 -8.50
CA ALA A 414 -10.65 4.17 -7.37
C ALA A 414 -9.27 4.03 -6.71
N VAL A 415 -8.81 2.80 -6.48
CA VAL A 415 -7.47 2.52 -5.91
C VAL A 415 -6.37 2.99 -6.85
N GLY A 416 -6.46 2.66 -8.14
CA GLY A 416 -5.46 3.07 -9.12
C GLY A 416 -5.37 4.59 -9.29
N MET A 417 -6.51 5.29 -9.30
CA MET A 417 -6.56 6.74 -9.39
C MET A 417 -6.07 7.42 -8.10
N GLU A 418 -6.45 6.88 -6.93
CA GLU A 418 -6.03 7.42 -5.63
C GLU A 418 -4.52 7.36 -5.45
N ILE A 419 -3.91 6.21 -5.73
CA ILE A 419 -2.47 6.01 -5.56
C ILE A 419 -1.71 6.73 -6.69
N GLY A 420 -2.20 6.65 -7.93
CA GLY A 420 -1.61 7.31 -9.10
C GLY A 420 -1.55 8.82 -8.98
N LEU A 421 -2.68 9.46 -8.71
CA LEU A 421 -2.71 10.90 -8.47
C LEU A 421 -2.01 11.26 -7.14
N GLY A 422 -2.14 10.39 -6.13
CA GLY A 422 -1.48 10.54 -4.83
C GLY A 422 0.04 10.67 -4.94
N ASN A 423 0.66 9.89 -5.83
CA ASN A 423 2.10 9.92 -6.10
C ASN A 423 2.60 11.29 -6.58
N ALA A 424 1.73 12.19 -7.03
CA ALA A 424 2.08 13.57 -7.33
C ALA A 424 2.61 14.34 -6.09
N GLY A 425 2.25 13.92 -4.87
CA GLY A 425 2.85 14.44 -3.64
C GLY A 425 4.36 14.22 -3.56
N GLY A 426 4.87 13.17 -4.22
CA GLY A 426 6.30 12.89 -4.33
C GLY A 426 7.08 13.95 -5.12
N PHE A 427 6.45 14.60 -6.10
CA PHE A 427 7.04 15.75 -6.79
C PHE A 427 7.29 16.89 -5.82
N VAL A 428 6.28 17.21 -5.00
CA VAL A 428 6.39 18.28 -4.01
C VAL A 428 7.45 17.93 -2.99
N ALA A 429 7.45 16.71 -2.44
CA ALA A 429 8.47 16.26 -1.49
C ALA A 429 9.89 16.43 -2.04
N SER A 430 10.11 15.96 -3.27
CA SER A 430 11.43 15.97 -3.91
C SER A 430 11.93 17.38 -4.23
N LEU A 431 11.03 18.33 -4.50
CA LEU A 431 11.37 19.72 -4.86
C LEU A 431 11.30 20.70 -3.68
N ALA A 432 10.65 20.31 -2.57
CA ALA A 432 10.41 21.14 -1.40
C ALA A 432 11.69 21.54 -0.67
N PHE A 433 12.63 20.60 -0.50
CA PHE A 433 13.88 20.81 0.24
C PHE A 433 15.03 21.11 -0.73
N GLN A 434 15.17 22.38 -1.10
CA GLN A 434 16.24 22.82 -2.00
C GLN A 434 17.50 23.20 -1.23
N SER A 435 18.67 22.83 -1.77
CA SER A 435 19.98 23.18 -1.19
C SER A 435 20.16 24.69 -1.00
N LYS A 436 19.54 25.52 -1.86
CA LYS A 436 19.58 26.99 -1.78
C LYS A 436 18.91 27.56 -0.52
N THR A 437 18.00 26.80 0.09
CA THR A 437 17.25 27.21 1.29
C THR A 437 17.85 26.66 2.58
N ALA A 438 18.97 25.94 2.49
CA ALA A 438 19.74 25.51 3.66
C ALA A 438 20.28 26.73 4.43
N PRO A 439 20.42 26.66 5.76
CA PRO A 439 20.12 25.52 6.64
C PRO A 439 18.65 25.46 7.11
N HIS A 440 17.85 26.50 6.85
CA HIS A 440 16.53 26.64 7.48
C HIS A 440 15.41 25.90 6.76
N TYR A 441 15.55 25.61 5.47
CA TYR A 441 14.56 24.90 4.63
C TYR A 441 13.11 25.40 4.78
N TRP A 442 12.93 26.70 4.96
CA TRP A 442 11.62 27.33 5.20
C TRP A 442 10.57 26.95 4.17
N LEU A 443 10.96 26.90 2.90
CA LEU A 443 10.05 26.53 1.81
C LEU A 443 9.52 25.11 1.99
N GLY A 444 10.40 24.16 2.31
CA GLY A 444 10.00 22.76 2.47
C GLY A 444 9.05 22.57 3.64
N PHE A 445 9.37 23.13 4.80
CA PHE A 445 8.49 23.05 5.96
C PHE A 445 7.14 23.74 5.73
N ARG A 446 7.11 24.91 5.07
CA ARG A 446 5.85 25.61 4.76
C ARG A 446 4.98 24.85 3.78
N LEU A 447 5.57 24.31 2.71
CA LEU A 447 4.85 23.54 1.70
C LEU A 447 4.28 22.25 2.28
N SER A 448 5.09 21.45 2.98
CA SER A 448 4.62 20.20 3.58
C SER A 448 3.57 20.46 4.67
N CYS A 449 3.73 21.51 5.49
CA CYS A 449 2.73 21.90 6.48
C CYS A 449 1.42 22.34 5.82
N GLY A 450 1.48 23.19 4.79
CA GLY A 450 0.31 23.67 4.06
C GLY A 450 -0.46 22.53 3.38
N LEU A 451 0.26 21.57 2.78
CA LEU A 451 -0.34 20.38 2.19
C LEU A 451 -0.95 19.44 3.24
N MET A 452 -0.34 19.32 4.43
CA MET A 452 -0.92 18.54 5.53
C MET A 452 -2.19 19.22 6.08
N CYS A 453 -2.21 20.56 6.18
CA CYS A 453 -3.40 21.32 6.56
C CYS A 453 -4.51 21.18 5.51
N MET A 454 -4.15 21.19 4.22
CA MET A 454 -5.08 20.90 3.13
C MET A 454 -5.66 19.49 3.27
N ALA A 455 -4.83 18.47 3.52
CA ALA A 455 -5.30 17.11 3.74
C ALA A 455 -6.26 17.02 4.95
N PHE A 456 -5.95 17.68 6.06
CA PHE A 456 -6.85 17.77 7.22
C PHE A 456 -8.22 18.35 6.84
N GLY A 457 -8.23 19.51 6.16
CA GLY A 457 -9.48 20.15 5.73
C GLY A 457 -10.27 19.28 4.73
N LEU A 458 -9.59 18.64 3.78
CA LEU A 458 -10.21 17.75 2.81
C LEU A 458 -10.79 16.48 3.45
N ILE A 459 -10.17 15.93 4.49
CA ILE A 459 -10.75 14.81 5.27
C ILE A 459 -12.06 15.27 5.93
N CYS A 460 -12.11 16.48 6.51
CA CYS A 460 -13.36 17.02 7.06
C CYS A 460 -14.45 17.17 5.99
N VAL A 461 -14.11 17.70 4.81
CA VAL A 461 -15.05 17.81 3.68
C VAL A 461 -15.50 16.43 3.21
N TYR A 462 -14.60 15.46 3.13
CA TYR A 462 -14.90 14.09 2.74
C TYR A 462 -15.91 13.45 3.70
N VAL A 463 -15.63 13.50 5.00
CA VAL A 463 -16.51 12.95 6.05
C VAL A 463 -17.87 13.66 6.05
N ALA A 464 -17.90 14.99 5.92
CA ALA A 464 -19.14 15.75 5.83
C ALA A 464 -19.97 15.38 4.59
N GLY A 465 -19.31 15.18 3.44
CA GLY A 465 -19.95 14.74 2.20
C GLY A 465 -20.55 13.34 2.32
N LEU A 466 -19.84 12.40 2.93
CA LEU A 466 -20.37 11.05 3.21
C LEU A 466 -21.55 11.08 4.17
N TRP A 467 -21.46 11.89 5.22
CA TRP A 467 -22.56 12.08 6.17
C TRP A 467 -23.81 12.64 5.48
N TRP A 468 -23.62 13.63 4.60
CA TRP A 468 -24.71 14.22 3.83
C TRP A 468 -25.34 13.23 2.84
N GLU A 469 -24.54 12.47 2.09
CA GLU A 469 -25.05 11.43 1.19
C GLU A 469 -25.82 10.33 1.95
N ASN A 470 -25.31 9.89 3.09
CA ASN A 470 -26.02 8.97 3.97
C ASN A 470 -27.37 9.53 4.44
N LYS A 471 -27.44 10.83 4.74
CA LYS A 471 -28.70 11.50 5.11
C LYS A 471 -29.68 11.54 3.94
N GLN A 472 -29.23 11.78 2.71
CA GLN A 472 -30.09 11.79 1.52
C GLN A 472 -30.60 10.38 1.18
N LYS A 473 -29.74 9.35 1.27
CA LYS A 473 -30.13 7.95 1.06
C LYS A 473 -31.16 7.48 2.09
N ARG A 474 -30.96 7.80 3.38
CA ARG A 474 -31.95 7.51 4.43
C ARG A 474 -33.28 8.25 4.24
N ALA A 475 -33.26 9.38 3.55
CA ALA A 475 -34.46 10.14 3.19
C ALA A 475 -35.12 9.65 1.89
N GLY A 476 -34.65 8.55 1.27
CA GLY A 476 -35.20 7.97 0.04
C GLY A 476 -34.95 8.79 -1.23
N LYS A 477 -34.21 9.91 -1.16
CA LYS A 477 -34.05 10.81 -2.31
C LYS A 477 -33.17 10.25 -3.43
N ARG A 478 -32.50 9.12 -3.19
CA ARG A 478 -31.64 8.43 -4.16
C ARG A 478 -32.30 7.18 -4.75
N ASP A 479 -33.53 6.86 -4.37
CA ASP A 479 -34.22 5.62 -4.78
C ASP A 479 -34.54 5.59 -6.27
N HIS A 480 -34.70 6.76 -6.91
CA HIS A 480 -34.87 6.90 -8.37
C HIS A 480 -33.77 6.21 -9.18
N LEU A 481 -32.55 6.09 -8.64
CA LEU A 481 -31.42 5.45 -9.33
C LEU A 481 -31.66 3.95 -9.56
N LEU A 482 -32.44 3.29 -8.70
CA LEU A 482 -32.80 1.87 -8.88
C LEU A 482 -33.78 1.69 -10.05
N GLU A 483 -34.67 2.65 -10.26
CA GLU A 483 -35.66 2.63 -11.33
C GLU A 483 -35.01 2.91 -12.71
N GLU A 484 -34.00 3.78 -12.75
CA GLU A 484 -33.35 4.20 -14.01
C GLU A 484 -32.25 3.26 -14.50
N GLU A 485 -31.51 2.60 -13.59
CA GLU A 485 -30.27 1.88 -13.93
C GLU A 485 -30.17 0.46 -13.32
N GLY A 486 -31.15 0.03 -12.52
CA GLY A 486 -31.15 -1.30 -11.91
C GLY A 486 -30.07 -1.47 -10.82
N ASP A 487 -29.51 -2.67 -10.71
CA ASP A 487 -28.63 -3.06 -9.58
C ASP A 487 -27.12 -2.81 -9.86
N ASN A 488 -26.76 -2.30 -11.04
CA ASN A 488 -25.37 -2.04 -11.46
C ASN A 488 -24.84 -0.68 -10.97
N LEU A 489 -25.19 -0.29 -9.75
CA LEU A 489 -24.96 1.07 -9.21
C LEU A 489 -23.67 1.20 -8.37
N GLY A 490 -23.03 0.09 -7.99
CA GLY A 490 -21.89 0.14 -7.07
C GLY A 490 -22.27 0.79 -5.73
N ASP A 491 -21.43 1.66 -5.21
CA ASP A 491 -21.71 2.40 -3.96
C ASP A 491 -22.80 3.47 -4.10
N ALA A 492 -23.25 3.80 -5.32
CA ALA A 492 -24.39 4.70 -5.52
C ALA A 492 -25.73 4.06 -5.14
N HIS A 493 -25.75 2.73 -4.96
CA HIS A 493 -26.95 2.00 -4.57
C HIS A 493 -27.58 2.60 -3.30
N PRO A 494 -28.91 2.82 -3.23
CA PRO A 494 -29.55 3.54 -2.13
C PRO A 494 -29.41 2.85 -0.76
N ARG A 495 -29.38 1.51 -0.76
CA ARG A 495 -29.16 0.73 0.47
C ARG A 495 -27.69 0.70 0.93
N PHE A 496 -26.76 1.20 0.11
CA PHE A 496 -25.34 1.27 0.47
C PHE A 496 -25.09 2.46 1.40
N ILE A 497 -24.71 2.18 2.65
CA ILE A 497 -24.41 3.20 3.65
C ILE A 497 -22.90 3.38 3.77
N TYR A 498 -22.46 4.63 3.57
CA TYR A 498 -21.07 5.03 3.69
C TYR A 498 -20.60 5.02 5.15
N THR A 499 -19.30 4.78 5.36
CA THR A 499 -18.66 4.75 6.68
C THR A 499 -17.68 5.90 6.83
N TYR A 500 -17.64 6.52 8.01
CA TYR A 500 -16.80 7.68 8.31
C TYR A 500 -15.73 7.39 9.36
#